data_AF-A0A816HSA4-F1
#
_entry.id   AF-A0A816HSA4-F1
#
_cell.length_a   1.000
_cell.length_b   1.000
_cell.length_c   1.000
_cell.angle_alpha   90.00
_cell.angle_beta   90.00
_cell.angle_gamma   90.00
#
_symmetry.space_group_name_H-M   'P 1'
#
loop_
_entity.id
_entity.type
_entity.pdbx_description
1 polymer ?
#
loop_
_entity_poly.entity_id
_entity_poly.type
_entity_poly.pdbx_seq_one_letter_code
_entity_poly.pdbx_strand_id
1 'polypeptide(L)'
;MRDTKTYNQCYEAYIVAGKQIDKLLWYNDSLDTGYFLAYTGGHGEKAIFTDALYGQVLAYTYGLGSLYNVSIMLKHLESEVRLADTAYGLRMLTGREPLTNPQDNSIWMGASQDWSVLNLWFNIEPQSALVQSQKGLNLVRQVLNDQWNTHGIYAADGYGVGGKPWITSHYGFHMVFWHLPFALS
;
A
#
# COMPACT_ATOMS: atom_id res chain seq x y z
N MET A 1 -31.86 -5.76 14.48
CA MET A 1 -32.55 -5.26 13.26
C MET A 1 -31.88 -5.94 12.07
N ARG A 2 -32.63 -6.58 11.15
CA ARG A 2 -32.07 -7.20 9.93
C ARG A 2 -32.45 -6.33 8.73
N ASP A 3 -31.58 -5.39 8.38
CA ASP A 3 -31.79 -4.52 7.22
C ASP A 3 -31.35 -5.22 5.92
N THR A 4 -32.24 -6.04 5.38
CA THR A 4 -31.98 -6.82 4.15
C THR A 4 -31.87 -5.94 2.91
N LYS A 5 -32.53 -4.78 2.89
CA LYS A 5 -32.49 -3.86 1.75
C LYS A 5 -31.11 -3.25 1.61
N THR A 6 -30.58 -2.69 2.69
CA THR A 6 -29.24 -2.09 2.69
C THR A 6 -28.17 -3.15 2.40
N TYR A 7 -28.29 -4.34 3.00
CA TYR A 7 -27.40 -5.46 2.72
C TYR A 7 -27.33 -5.79 1.22
N ASN A 8 -28.48 -5.98 0.57
CA ASN A 8 -28.52 -6.33 -0.85
C ASN A 8 -27.91 -5.22 -1.73
N GLN A 9 -28.21 -3.96 -1.43
CA GLN A 9 -27.66 -2.82 -2.18
C GLN A 9 -26.13 -2.76 -2.09
N CYS A 10 -25.57 -2.96 -0.89
CA CYS A 10 -24.12 -2.99 -0.70
C CYS A 10 -23.49 -4.22 -1.38
N TYR A 11 -24.11 -5.38 -1.26
CA TYR A 11 -23.57 -6.63 -1.80
C TYR A 11 -23.57 -6.64 -3.34
N GLU A 12 -24.64 -6.16 -3.97
CA GLU A 12 -24.69 -6.01 -5.43
C GLU A 12 -23.62 -5.04 -5.94
N ALA A 13 -23.45 -3.89 -5.28
CA ALA A 13 -22.41 -2.93 -5.63
C ALA A 13 -21.00 -3.53 -5.49
N TYR A 14 -20.75 -4.29 -4.43
CA TYR A 14 -19.48 -4.99 -4.21
C TYR A 14 -19.18 -5.99 -5.35
N ILE A 15 -20.15 -6.82 -5.74
CA ILE A 15 -19.97 -7.78 -6.83
C ILE A 15 -19.70 -7.09 -8.17
N VAL A 16 -20.37 -5.96 -8.44
CA VAL A 16 -20.13 -5.17 -9.66
C VAL A 16 -18.73 -4.56 -9.62
N ALA A 17 -18.33 -3.98 -8.48
CA ALA A 17 -17.02 -3.37 -8.30
C ALA A 17 -15.88 -4.36 -8.53
N GLY A 18 -15.96 -5.56 -7.94
CA GLY A 18 -14.93 -6.60 -8.12
C GLY A 18 -14.66 -6.93 -9.59
N LYS A 19 -15.73 -7.06 -10.39
CA LYS A 19 -15.61 -7.31 -11.85
C LYS A 19 -14.98 -6.15 -12.61
N GLN A 20 -15.24 -4.91 -12.19
CA GLN A 20 -14.65 -3.73 -12.84
C GLN A 20 -13.18 -3.53 -12.47
N ILE A 21 -12.79 -3.87 -11.23
CA ILE A 21 -11.39 -3.81 -10.79
C ILE A 21 -10.52 -4.70 -11.69
N ASP A 22 -10.89 -5.97 -11.90
CA ASP A 22 -10.18 -6.88 -12.81
C ASP A 22 -10.05 -6.32 -14.23
N LYS A 23 -11.12 -5.70 -14.74
CA LYS A 23 -11.16 -5.22 -16.11
C LYS A 23 -10.36 -3.92 -16.32
N LEU A 24 -10.40 -3.03 -15.34
CA LEU A 24 -9.95 -1.64 -15.51
C LEU A 24 -8.61 -1.37 -14.84
N LEU A 25 -8.28 -2.10 -13.78
CA LEU A 25 -7.13 -1.80 -12.93
C LEU A 25 -6.11 -2.94 -12.91
N TRP A 26 -6.50 -4.20 -13.05
CA TRP A 26 -5.52 -5.28 -13.05
C TRP A 26 -4.65 -5.26 -14.32
N TYR A 27 -3.33 -5.18 -14.12
CA TYR A 27 -2.35 -5.24 -15.19
C TYR A 27 -1.39 -6.42 -14.97
N ASN A 28 -1.38 -7.34 -15.93
CA ASN A 28 -0.37 -8.41 -15.99
C ASN A 28 0.87 -7.89 -16.71
N ASP A 29 2.00 -7.84 -16.02
CA ASP A 29 3.29 -7.46 -16.63
C ASP A 29 4.11 -8.68 -17.05
N SER A 30 3.79 -9.88 -16.55
CA SER A 30 4.23 -11.17 -17.07
C SER A 30 3.17 -12.26 -16.87
N LEU A 31 3.49 -13.52 -17.14
CA LEU A 31 2.61 -14.67 -16.82
C LEU A 31 2.42 -14.84 -15.31
N ASP A 32 3.46 -14.55 -14.53
CA ASP A 32 3.49 -14.83 -13.10
C ASP A 32 3.28 -13.58 -12.25
N THR A 33 3.55 -12.39 -12.78
CA THR A 33 3.48 -11.11 -12.05
C THR A 33 2.40 -10.18 -12.59
N GLY A 34 1.89 -9.32 -11.71
CA GLY A 34 0.90 -8.31 -12.04
C GLY A 34 0.55 -7.44 -10.84
N TYR A 35 -0.07 -6.30 -11.11
CA TYR A 35 -0.43 -5.32 -10.09
C TYR A 35 -1.66 -4.50 -10.49
N PHE A 36 -2.30 -3.90 -9.49
CA PHE A 36 -3.33 -2.89 -9.71
C PHE A 36 -2.69 -1.58 -10.18
N LEU A 37 -3.19 -1.08 -11.30
CA LEU A 37 -2.89 0.26 -11.80
C LEU A 37 -3.44 1.31 -10.85
N ALA A 38 -2.73 2.42 -10.72
CA ALA A 38 -3.14 3.52 -9.85
C ALA A 38 -4.40 4.27 -10.33
N TYR A 39 -4.72 4.21 -11.62
CA TYR A 39 -5.86 4.92 -12.19
C TYR A 39 -6.39 4.24 -13.46
N THR A 40 -7.70 4.34 -13.67
CA THR A 40 -8.35 3.94 -14.91
C THR A 40 -8.23 5.08 -15.93
N GLY A 41 -7.61 4.84 -17.09
CA GLY A 41 -7.59 5.81 -18.18
C GLY A 41 -6.31 6.65 -18.31
N GLY A 42 -5.18 6.14 -17.81
CA GLY A 42 -3.87 6.73 -18.12
C GLY A 42 -3.58 6.79 -19.62
N HIS A 43 -2.70 7.70 -20.04
CA HIS A 43 -2.20 7.79 -21.42
C HIS A 43 -1.22 6.64 -21.76
N GLY A 44 -1.56 5.39 -21.40
CA GLY A 44 -0.69 4.22 -21.49
C GLY A 44 0.27 4.05 -20.30
N GLU A 45 0.20 4.95 -19.31
CA GLU A 45 1.00 4.86 -18.08
C GLU A 45 0.62 3.62 -17.27
N LYS A 46 1.64 2.92 -16.75
CA LYS A 46 1.49 1.65 -16.02
C LYS A 46 1.95 1.82 -14.58
N ALA A 47 1.41 2.84 -13.92
CA ALA A 47 1.81 3.20 -12.57
C ALA A 47 1.20 2.25 -11.54
N ILE A 48 2.03 1.76 -10.62
CA ILE A 48 1.60 1.02 -9.43
C ILE A 48 1.35 1.98 -8.27
N PHE A 49 0.31 1.72 -7.48
CA PHE A 49 0.02 2.43 -6.23
C PHE A 49 0.18 1.46 -5.06
N THR A 50 1.15 1.71 -4.17
CA THR A 50 1.51 0.75 -3.08
C THR A 50 0.56 0.76 -1.89
N ASP A 51 -0.48 1.59 -1.95
CA ASP A 51 -1.55 1.64 -0.95
C ASP A 51 -2.91 1.26 -1.56
N ALA A 52 -2.90 0.53 -2.69
CA ALA A 52 -4.12 0.14 -3.39
C ALA A 52 -4.98 -0.86 -2.58
N LEU A 53 -4.36 -1.57 -1.62
CA LEU A 53 -5.00 -2.61 -0.81
C LEU A 53 -5.34 -2.17 0.62
N TYR A 54 -5.31 -0.87 0.95
CA TYR A 54 -5.70 -0.38 2.28
C TYR A 54 -7.09 -0.88 2.74
N GLY A 55 -8.05 -0.95 1.81
CA GLY A 55 -9.38 -1.48 2.09
C GLY A 55 -9.35 -2.93 2.61
N GLN A 56 -8.39 -3.74 2.16
CA GLN A 56 -8.20 -5.11 2.64
C GLN A 56 -7.60 -5.16 4.05
N VAL A 57 -6.71 -4.22 4.40
CA VAL A 57 -6.18 -4.08 5.78
C VAL A 57 -7.32 -3.86 6.76
N LEU A 58 -8.22 -2.92 6.43
CA LEU A 58 -9.41 -2.65 7.22
C LEU A 58 -10.35 -3.85 7.30
N ALA A 59 -10.59 -4.52 6.17
CA ALA A 59 -11.46 -5.69 6.13
C ALA A 59 -10.99 -6.82 7.05
N TYR A 60 -9.69 -7.12 7.06
CA TYR A 60 -9.14 -8.09 8.00
C TYR A 60 -9.25 -7.64 9.45
N THR A 61 -8.92 -6.37 9.72
CA THR A 61 -9.03 -5.80 11.08
C THR A 61 -10.47 -5.89 11.62
N TYR A 62 -11.47 -5.71 10.76
CA TYR A 62 -12.88 -5.82 11.12
C TYR A 62 -13.44 -7.24 11.06
N GLY A 63 -12.63 -8.25 10.75
CA GLY A 63 -13.07 -9.64 10.65
C GLY A 63 -13.99 -9.94 9.45
N LEU A 64 -13.93 -9.12 8.40
CA LEU A 64 -14.70 -9.31 7.15
C LEU A 64 -14.05 -10.33 6.20
N GLY A 65 -12.79 -10.69 6.46
CA GLY A 65 -12.01 -11.60 5.62
C GLY A 65 -11.51 -10.95 4.33
N SER A 66 -11.24 -11.78 3.33
CA SER A 66 -10.73 -11.32 2.03
C SER A 66 -11.85 -10.68 1.19
N LEU A 67 -11.67 -9.42 0.80
CA LEU A 67 -12.51 -8.68 -0.15
C LEU A 67 -12.16 -9.00 -1.61
N TYR A 68 -11.04 -9.68 -1.84
CA TYR A 68 -10.55 -10.00 -3.18
C TYR A 68 -9.82 -11.33 -3.24
N ASN A 69 -9.43 -11.74 -4.44
CA ASN A 69 -8.64 -12.95 -4.63
C ASN A 69 -7.25 -12.80 -3.97
N VAL A 70 -6.97 -13.66 -2.99
CA VAL A 70 -5.70 -13.63 -2.22
C VAL A 70 -4.47 -13.79 -3.10
N SER A 71 -4.49 -14.68 -4.09
CA SER A 71 -3.35 -14.89 -4.98
C SER A 71 -3.06 -13.65 -5.84
N ILE A 72 -4.10 -12.91 -6.26
CA ILE A 72 -3.94 -11.65 -6.99
C ILE A 72 -3.38 -10.55 -6.08
N MET A 73 -3.86 -10.47 -4.84
CA MET A 73 -3.34 -9.51 -3.85
C MET A 73 -1.87 -9.78 -3.52
N LEU A 74 -1.46 -11.05 -3.36
CA LEU A 74 -0.05 -11.40 -3.15
C LEU A 74 0.84 -10.97 -4.33
N LYS A 75 0.40 -11.24 -5.57
CA LYS A 75 1.13 -10.78 -6.78
C LYS A 75 1.30 -9.26 -6.82
N HIS A 76 0.28 -8.52 -6.38
CA HIS A 76 0.38 -7.07 -6.26
C HIS A 76 1.45 -6.68 -5.23
N LEU A 77 1.39 -7.21 -4.02
CA LEU A 77 2.36 -6.92 -2.95
C LEU A 77 3.80 -7.28 -3.35
N GLU A 78 4.01 -8.38 -4.07
CA GLU A 78 5.32 -8.72 -4.64
C GLU A 78 5.78 -7.69 -5.67
N SER A 79 4.86 -7.19 -6.51
CA SER A 79 5.14 -6.16 -7.50
C SER A 79 5.44 -4.80 -6.87
N GLU A 80 4.82 -4.47 -5.73
CA GLU A 80 5.16 -3.28 -4.95
C GLU A 80 6.63 -3.30 -4.53
N VAL A 81 7.12 -4.41 -3.99
CA VAL A 81 8.54 -4.53 -3.63
C VAL A 81 9.41 -4.47 -4.88
N ARG A 82 9.08 -5.22 -5.92
CA ARG A 82 9.89 -5.26 -7.15
C ARG A 82 10.04 -3.90 -7.83
N LEU A 83 8.98 -3.09 -7.80
CA LEU A 83 8.94 -1.83 -8.56
C LEU A 83 9.19 -0.61 -7.69
N ALA A 84 8.72 -0.59 -6.44
CA ALA A 84 8.64 0.62 -5.62
C ALA A 84 9.57 0.62 -4.41
N ASP A 85 10.28 -0.48 -4.12
CA ASP A 85 11.15 -0.59 -2.95
C ASP A 85 12.32 0.40 -2.95
N THR A 86 12.67 0.87 -1.74
CA THR A 86 13.84 1.74 -1.48
C THR A 86 14.48 1.36 -0.14
N ALA A 87 15.56 2.04 0.24
CA ALA A 87 16.13 1.91 1.59
C ALA A 87 15.23 2.47 2.70
N TYR A 88 14.24 3.29 2.35
CA TYR A 88 13.45 4.10 3.29
C TYR A 88 11.97 3.68 3.38
N GLY A 89 11.55 2.72 2.55
CA GLY A 89 10.16 2.27 2.45
C GLY A 89 9.70 2.18 0.98
N LEU A 90 8.42 1.89 0.79
CA LEU A 90 7.82 1.76 -0.53
C LEU A 90 7.45 3.14 -1.09
N ARG A 91 7.78 3.37 -2.37
CA ARG A 91 7.30 4.54 -3.11
C ARG A 91 5.81 4.40 -3.39
N MET A 92 5.07 5.49 -3.29
CA MET A 92 3.62 5.46 -3.39
C MET A 92 3.14 5.25 -4.84
N LEU A 93 3.62 6.06 -5.79
CA LEU A 93 3.17 6.04 -7.18
C LEU A 93 4.35 5.89 -8.14
N THR A 94 4.65 4.65 -8.55
CA THR A 94 5.83 4.34 -9.40
C THR A 94 5.42 3.90 -10.80
N GLY A 95 6.11 4.39 -11.83
CA GLY A 95 5.84 4.07 -13.23
C GLY A 95 5.07 5.16 -13.99
N ARG A 96 4.95 6.35 -13.40
CA ARG A 96 4.43 7.56 -14.04
C ARG A 96 5.57 8.49 -14.41
N GLU A 97 6.16 8.26 -15.58
CA GLU A 97 7.29 9.03 -16.09
C GLU A 97 6.90 9.82 -17.36
N PRO A 98 7.39 11.08 -17.52
CA PRO A 98 8.22 11.81 -16.57
C PRO A 98 7.43 12.21 -15.31
N LEU A 99 8.10 12.37 -14.17
CA LEU A 99 7.50 12.87 -12.93
C LEU A 99 6.67 14.14 -13.17
N THR A 100 5.34 14.00 -13.16
CA THR A 100 4.42 15.13 -13.37
C THR A 100 3.98 15.78 -12.07
N ASN A 101 4.08 15.06 -10.95
CA ASN A 101 3.78 15.55 -9.62
C ASN A 101 4.96 15.27 -8.66
N PRO A 102 5.42 16.24 -7.85
CA PRO A 102 6.46 16.06 -6.84
C PRO A 102 6.13 15.07 -5.70
N GLN A 103 4.90 14.56 -5.60
CA GLN A 103 4.54 13.46 -4.72
C GLN A 103 4.56 12.09 -5.41
N ASP A 104 4.62 12.03 -6.74
CA ASP A 104 4.84 10.77 -7.45
C ASP A 104 6.18 10.18 -6.99
N ASN A 105 6.34 8.86 -6.91
CA ASN A 105 7.56 8.24 -6.39
C ASN A 105 8.03 8.67 -4.98
N SER A 106 7.29 9.49 -4.22
CA SER A 106 7.60 9.78 -2.82
C SER A 106 7.17 8.62 -1.91
N ILE A 107 7.67 8.58 -0.68
CA ILE A 107 7.37 7.52 0.29
C ILE A 107 6.33 8.08 1.25
N TRP A 108 5.13 7.48 1.27
CA TRP A 108 4.13 7.85 2.25
C TRP A 108 4.12 6.76 3.32
N MET A 109 4.22 7.17 4.58
CA MET A 109 4.56 6.25 5.66
C MET A 109 3.56 5.11 5.89
N GLY A 110 2.32 5.24 5.40
CA GLY A 110 1.29 4.19 5.49
C GLY A 110 1.59 2.95 4.64
N ALA A 111 2.04 3.13 3.39
CA ALA A 111 2.14 2.04 2.41
C ALA A 111 2.98 0.84 2.88
N SER A 112 4.16 1.11 3.45
CA SER A 112 5.02 0.05 4.00
C SER A 112 4.38 -0.68 5.19
N GLN A 113 3.50 -0.01 5.95
CA GLN A 113 2.76 -0.65 7.04
C GLN A 113 1.66 -1.53 6.47
N ASP A 114 0.89 -1.03 5.50
CA ASP A 114 -0.17 -1.79 4.83
C ASP A 114 0.37 -3.06 4.19
N TRP A 115 1.48 -2.95 3.46
CA TRP A 115 2.19 -4.09 2.91
C TRP A 115 2.52 -5.14 3.97
N SER A 116 3.05 -4.70 5.12
CA SER A 116 3.49 -5.60 6.19
C SER A 116 2.32 -6.27 6.89
N VAL A 117 1.25 -5.52 7.16
CA VAL A 117 0.01 -6.01 7.76
C VAL A 117 -0.61 -7.09 6.88
N LEU A 118 -0.72 -6.84 5.57
CA LEU A 118 -1.31 -7.81 4.64
C LEU A 118 -0.48 -9.09 4.56
N ASN A 119 0.85 -8.98 4.47
CA ASN A 119 1.72 -10.17 4.45
C ASN A 119 1.57 -11.02 5.71
N LEU A 120 1.42 -10.41 6.90
CA LEU A 120 1.13 -11.14 8.13
C LEU A 120 -0.22 -11.89 8.04
N TRP A 121 -1.29 -11.23 7.58
CA TRP A 121 -2.59 -11.87 7.36
C TRP A 121 -2.55 -13.02 6.35
N PHE A 122 -1.61 -12.98 5.40
CA PHE A 122 -1.37 -14.05 4.44
C PHE A 122 -0.42 -15.15 4.97
N ASN A 123 -0.12 -15.16 6.27
CA ASN A 123 0.77 -16.13 6.93
C ASN A 123 2.22 -16.11 6.41
N ILE A 124 2.68 -14.98 5.88
CA ILE A 124 4.10 -14.78 5.62
C ILE A 124 4.81 -14.65 6.97
N GLU A 125 5.97 -15.28 7.07
CA GLU A 125 6.77 -15.32 8.29
C GLU A 125 7.03 -13.88 8.82
N PRO A 126 6.83 -13.59 10.12
CA PRO A 126 6.85 -12.23 10.63
C PRO A 126 8.09 -11.40 10.34
N GLN A 127 9.30 -11.97 10.39
CA GLN A 127 10.52 -11.23 10.05
C GLN A 127 10.50 -10.78 8.59
N SER A 128 10.05 -11.65 7.70
CA SER A 128 9.90 -11.37 6.27
C SER A 128 8.78 -10.34 6.03
N ALA A 129 7.63 -10.49 6.71
CA ALA A 129 6.49 -9.61 6.55
C ALA A 129 6.73 -8.19 7.10
N LEU A 130 7.57 -8.03 8.13
CA LEU A 130 7.82 -6.73 8.75
C LEU A 130 8.91 -5.90 8.06
N VAL A 131 9.61 -6.45 7.06
CA VAL A 131 10.78 -5.81 6.46
C VAL A 131 10.50 -4.42 5.91
N GLN A 132 9.33 -4.21 5.30
CA GLN A 132 8.97 -2.92 4.72
C GLN A 132 8.65 -1.88 5.79
N SER A 133 7.86 -2.24 6.81
CA SER A 133 7.58 -1.37 7.96
C SER A 133 8.85 -0.89 8.65
N GLN A 134 9.82 -1.80 8.82
CA GLN A 134 11.08 -1.50 9.50
C GLN A 134 11.88 -0.41 8.81
N LYS A 135 11.86 -0.32 7.46
CA LYS A 135 12.64 0.68 6.72
C LYS A 135 12.24 2.10 7.09
N GLY A 136 10.95 2.43 6.95
CA GLY A 136 10.43 3.77 7.27
C GLY A 136 10.53 4.10 8.76
N LEU A 137 10.22 3.15 9.64
CA LEU A 137 10.28 3.38 11.09
C LEU A 137 11.73 3.52 11.59
N ASN A 138 12.67 2.73 11.08
CA ASN A 138 14.09 2.85 11.43
C ASN A 138 14.73 4.10 10.84
N LEU A 139 14.29 4.58 9.68
CA LEU A 139 14.69 5.89 9.17
C LEU A 139 14.39 6.98 10.22
N VAL A 140 13.16 7.04 10.72
CA VAL A 140 12.77 8.03 11.74
C VAL A 140 13.52 7.83 13.06
N ARG A 141 13.59 6.59 13.54
CA ARG A 141 14.17 6.26 14.86
C ARG A 141 15.69 6.35 14.89
N GLN A 142 16.38 5.82 13.88
CA GLN A 142 17.82 5.54 13.94
C GLN A 142 18.65 6.53 13.10
N VAL A 143 18.09 7.03 12.00
CA VAL A 143 18.82 7.90 11.07
C VAL A 143 18.49 9.37 11.30
N LEU A 144 17.20 9.72 11.33
CA LEU A 144 16.74 11.08 11.59
C LEU A 144 16.76 11.42 13.08
N ASN A 145 16.56 10.40 13.94
CA ASN A 145 16.48 10.54 15.39
C ASN A 145 15.43 11.57 15.84
N ASP A 146 14.27 11.58 15.18
CA ASP A 146 13.20 12.57 15.38
C ASP A 146 11.81 11.91 15.45
N GLN A 147 11.61 11.10 16.49
CA GLN A 147 10.38 10.34 16.69
C GLN A 147 9.15 11.21 17.01
N TRP A 148 9.37 12.44 17.48
CA TRP A 148 8.30 13.40 17.81
C TRP A 148 7.76 14.13 16.59
N ASN A 149 8.53 14.17 15.50
CA ASN A 149 8.16 14.84 14.27
C ASN A 149 8.21 13.88 13.09
N THR A 150 7.39 12.83 13.15
CA THR A 150 7.18 11.98 11.98
C THR A 150 6.46 12.76 10.90
N HIS A 151 6.94 12.66 9.66
CA HIS A 151 6.33 13.32 8.52
C HIS A 151 5.42 12.36 7.76
N GLY A 152 4.40 12.88 7.08
CA GLY A 152 3.51 12.07 6.27
C GLY A 152 4.21 11.51 5.03
N ILE A 153 5.06 12.34 4.42
CA ILE A 153 5.75 12.05 3.17
C ILE A 153 7.25 12.29 3.32
N TYR A 154 8.03 11.32 2.87
CA TYR A 154 9.49 11.39 2.76
C TYR A 154 9.90 11.34 1.28
N ALA A 155 11.00 12.01 0.95
CA ALA A 155 11.57 11.94 -0.39
C ALA A 155 12.16 10.56 -0.65
N ALA A 156 12.00 10.04 -1.87
CA ALA A 156 12.69 8.83 -2.32
C ALA A 156 14.02 9.16 -3.02
N ASP A 157 14.76 8.12 -3.42
CA ASP A 157 16.10 8.22 -4.02
C ASP A 157 16.17 9.08 -5.30
N GLY A 158 15.04 9.29 -5.99
CA GLY A 158 14.95 10.10 -7.22
C GLY A 158 15.05 11.62 -7.03
N TYR A 159 14.96 12.13 -5.80
CA TYR A 159 14.95 13.57 -5.51
C TYR A 159 16.31 14.13 -5.08
N GLY A 160 17.36 13.31 -5.02
CA GLY A 160 18.68 13.70 -4.51
C GLY A 160 18.73 13.93 -2.99
N VAL A 161 17.58 13.82 -2.31
CA VAL A 161 17.41 14.00 -0.86
C VAL A 161 16.67 12.81 -0.24
N GLY A 162 16.91 11.59 -0.76
CA GLY A 162 16.24 10.37 -0.32
C GLY A 162 16.24 10.20 1.21
N GLY A 163 15.09 9.77 1.74
CA GLY A 163 14.85 9.58 3.17
C GLY A 163 14.68 10.87 3.97
N LYS A 164 14.77 12.05 3.36
CA LYS A 164 14.52 13.31 4.06
C LYS A 164 13.02 13.60 4.17
N PRO A 165 12.59 14.25 5.26
CA PRO A 165 11.25 14.82 5.35
C PRO A 165 10.91 15.66 4.12
N TRP A 166 9.73 15.42 3.54
CA TRP A 166 9.28 16.14 2.36
C TRP A 166 8.09 17.03 2.70
N ILE A 167 6.97 16.44 3.16
CA ILE A 167 5.72 17.16 3.39
C ILE A 167 4.99 16.62 4.63
N THR A 168 4.31 17.55 5.32
CA THR A 168 3.44 17.35 6.49
C THR A 168 4.15 16.82 7.73
N SER A 169 4.67 17.73 8.56
CA SER A 169 5.23 17.43 9.88
C SER A 169 4.17 16.98 10.88
N HIS A 170 4.61 16.27 11.93
CA HIS A 170 3.76 15.80 13.04
C HIS A 170 2.54 14.99 12.56
N TYR A 171 2.70 14.18 11.51
CA TYR A 171 1.59 13.51 10.84
C TYR A 171 1.42 12.06 11.28
N GLY A 172 0.18 11.70 11.57
CA GLY A 172 -0.19 10.39 12.10
C GLY A 172 -0.30 9.28 11.05
N PHE A 173 0.00 9.49 9.77
CA PHE A 173 -0.27 8.46 8.75
C PHE A 173 0.49 7.15 8.95
N HIS A 174 1.69 7.23 9.51
CA HIS A 174 2.45 6.04 9.92
C HIS A 174 1.67 5.16 10.93
N MET A 175 0.73 5.72 11.72
CA MET A 175 -0.05 5.02 12.74
C MET A 175 -0.95 3.91 12.19
N VAL A 176 -1.09 3.78 10.87
CA VAL A 176 -1.63 2.57 10.24
C VAL A 176 -0.86 1.31 10.69
N PHE A 177 0.39 1.43 11.17
CA PHE A 177 1.12 0.33 11.82
C PHE A 177 0.35 -0.31 13.00
N TRP A 178 -0.61 0.39 13.63
CA TRP A 178 -1.46 -0.18 14.69
C TRP A 178 -2.39 -1.30 14.22
N HIS A 179 -2.44 -1.60 12.92
CA HIS A 179 -3.06 -2.81 12.40
C HIS A 179 -2.17 -4.06 12.58
N LEU A 180 -0.86 -3.91 12.80
CA LEU A 180 0.07 -5.04 12.97
C LEU A 180 -0.28 -5.95 14.17
N PRO A 181 -0.64 -5.45 15.37
CA PRO A 181 -1.04 -6.32 16.48
C PRO A 181 -2.24 -7.21 16.16
N PHE A 182 -3.19 -6.76 15.34
CA PHE A 182 -4.34 -7.57 14.93
C PHE A 182 -3.95 -8.67 13.94
N ALA A 183 -2.91 -8.44 13.14
CA ALA A 183 -2.40 -9.44 12.20
C ALA A 183 -1.46 -10.47 12.86
N LEU A 184 -1.00 -10.20 14.09
CA LEU A 184 -0.13 -11.08 14.87
C LEU A 184 -0.89 -11.96 15.87
N SER A 185 -2.19 -11.72 16.07
CA SER A 185 -3.04 -12.43 17.05
C SER A 185 -3.57 -13.74 16.52
#